data_AF-A0A3B0SM78-F1
#
_entry.id   AF-A0A3B0SM78-F1
#
_cell.length_a   1.000
_cell.length_b   1.000
_cell.length_c   1.000
_cell.angle_alpha   90.00
_cell.angle_beta   90.00
_cell.angle_gamma   90.00
#
_symmetry.space_group_name_H-M   'P 1'
#
loop_
_entity.id
_entity.type
_entity.pdbx_description
1 polymer ?
#
loop_
_entity_poly.entity_id
_entity_poly.type
_entity_poly.pdbx_seq_one_letter_code
_entity_poly.pdbx_strand_id
1 'polypeptide(L)'
;MSATISKARLPATILATLLAAALLGACATGPSHEARGPAPSINQPERLLAYARQTQANKGCDKAIPTYRVIAGFGEGFEVAQYELGACLLEIAPTSKQAALLTQEGLFWLRRAAWAGNARAQWRLAMVLSGAPASPHAGNVDAVPTEAMGWALVYKENGTRALYGLAPVFPKVLNHLNTTLSQSAKAEATTFADDFVEVKMAIYTPPARGQNAEKPGKPQGQGQHGAGRH
;
A
#
# COMPACT_ATOMS: atom_id res chain seq x y z
N MET A 1 -36.53 19.51 -43.70
CA MET A 1 -36.43 20.97 -43.52
C MET A 1 -35.16 21.24 -42.72
N SER A 2 -34.23 22.03 -43.25
CA SER A 2 -32.92 22.29 -42.65
C SER A 2 -32.93 23.61 -41.88
N ALA A 3 -32.26 23.67 -40.73
CA ALA A 3 -32.05 24.90 -39.96
C ALA A 3 -30.64 24.94 -39.32
N THR A 4 -29.71 25.39 -40.16
CA THR A 4 -28.56 26.29 -39.92
C THR A 4 -27.86 26.35 -38.56
N ILE A 5 -26.53 26.21 -38.64
CA ILE A 5 -25.51 26.49 -37.61
C ILE A 5 -25.42 28.00 -37.29
N SER A 6 -25.11 28.36 -36.04
CA SER A 6 -24.52 29.67 -35.72
C SER A 6 -23.25 29.49 -34.87
N LYS A 7 -22.14 30.07 -35.34
CA LYS A 7 -20.85 30.14 -34.63
C LYS A 7 -20.60 31.58 -34.20
N ALA A 8 -20.54 31.84 -32.90
CA ALA A 8 -20.03 33.10 -32.39
C ALA A 8 -18.49 33.08 -32.34
N ARG A 9 -17.84 34.06 -32.97
CA ARG A 9 -16.42 34.37 -32.80
C ARG A 9 -16.30 35.55 -31.84
N LEU A 10 -15.26 35.56 -31.01
CA LEU A 10 -14.81 36.75 -30.27
C LEU A 10 -13.40 37.17 -30.77
N PRO A 11 -13.07 38.48 -30.74
CA PRO A 11 -11.91 39.04 -31.43
C PRO A 11 -10.60 38.99 -30.64
N ALA A 12 -9.49 39.27 -31.32
CA ALA A 12 -8.13 39.30 -30.78
C ALA A 12 -7.58 40.73 -30.59
N THR A 13 -6.89 40.97 -29.47
CA THR A 13 -6.01 42.10 -29.05
C THR A 13 -5.29 41.65 -27.75
N ILE A 14 -4.17 42.20 -27.25
CA ILE A 14 -3.17 43.21 -27.69
C ILE A 14 -1.79 42.70 -27.18
N LEU A 15 -0.84 42.44 -28.07
CA LEU A 15 0.41 43.20 -28.30
C LEU A 15 1.40 43.37 -27.12
N ALA A 16 2.57 42.75 -27.29
CA ALA A 16 3.93 43.12 -26.86
C ALA A 16 4.28 43.51 -25.40
N THR A 17 5.30 42.83 -24.87
CA THR A 17 6.60 43.50 -24.61
C THR A 17 7.77 42.49 -24.61
N LEU A 18 8.84 42.83 -25.31
CA LEU A 18 10.14 42.18 -25.22
C LEU A 18 10.97 42.90 -24.16
N LEU A 19 11.71 42.16 -23.33
CA LEU A 19 12.97 42.65 -22.78
C LEU A 19 13.97 41.50 -22.73
N ALA A 20 15.20 41.77 -23.17
CA ALA A 20 16.30 40.82 -23.22
C ALA A 20 17.53 41.42 -22.53
N ALA A 21 18.60 40.61 -22.48
CA ALA A 21 19.96 40.93 -22.02
C ALA A 21 20.27 40.72 -20.52
N ALA A 22 20.85 39.53 -20.26
CA ALA A 22 22.20 39.33 -19.73
C ALA A 22 22.69 40.09 -18.48
N LEU A 23 23.36 39.35 -17.58
CA LEU A 23 24.76 39.60 -17.25
C LEU A 23 25.45 38.35 -16.66
N LEU A 24 26.79 38.35 -16.70
CA LEU A 24 27.66 37.22 -16.38
C LEU A 24 28.09 37.20 -14.91
N GLY A 25 28.54 36.02 -14.45
CA GLY A 25 29.72 35.93 -13.59
C GLY A 25 29.51 35.43 -12.16
N ALA A 26 30.02 34.23 -11.89
CA ALA A 26 30.86 33.93 -10.70
C ALA A 26 31.34 32.46 -10.75
N CYS A 27 32.57 32.23 -11.20
CA CYS A 27 33.26 30.98 -10.88
C CYS A 27 33.78 31.08 -9.43
N ALA A 28 33.18 30.34 -8.50
CA ALA A 28 33.62 30.27 -7.11
C ALA A 28 33.98 28.83 -6.74
N THR A 29 35.22 28.43 -7.05
CA THR A 29 35.82 27.18 -6.56
C THR A 29 36.22 27.35 -5.10
N GLY A 30 35.26 27.22 -4.19
CA GLY A 30 35.49 27.09 -2.75
C GLY A 30 35.87 25.65 -2.37
N PRO A 31 36.60 25.44 -1.26
CA PRO A 31 37.06 24.12 -0.86
C PRO A 31 35.89 23.18 -0.52
N SER A 32 36.00 21.94 -0.98
CA SER A 32 35.06 20.85 -0.67
C SER A 32 35.09 20.49 0.81
N HIS A 33 34.42 21.27 1.65
CA HIS A 33 33.91 20.74 2.90
C HIS A 33 32.95 19.61 2.56
N GLU A 34 33.38 18.37 2.83
CA GLU A 34 32.46 17.26 3.02
C GLU A 34 31.48 17.66 4.13
N ALA A 35 30.35 18.23 3.72
CA ALA A 35 29.17 18.28 4.56
C ALA A 35 28.80 16.82 4.83
N ARG A 36 29.26 16.30 5.98
CA ARG A 36 28.70 15.12 6.61
C ARG A 36 27.24 15.44 6.88
N GLY A 37 26.40 15.14 5.89
CA GLY A 37 24.96 15.29 5.98
C GLY A 37 24.47 14.56 7.23
N PRO A 38 23.40 15.05 7.88
CA PRO A 38 22.92 14.47 9.12
C PRO A 38 22.74 12.97 8.98
N ALA A 39 23.24 12.22 9.98
CA ALA A 39 23.12 10.77 10.01
C ALA A 39 21.66 10.36 9.78
N PRO A 40 21.38 9.27 9.03
CA PRO A 40 20.04 9.00 8.52
C PRO A 40 19.10 8.52 9.64
N SER A 41 18.52 9.47 10.35
CA SER A 41 17.52 9.29 11.40
C SER A 41 16.13 9.74 10.94
N ILE A 42 15.11 9.09 11.50
CA ILE A 42 13.67 9.40 11.39
C ILE A 42 13.04 9.12 10.01
N ASN A 43 13.58 9.59 8.88
CA ASN A 43 12.93 9.43 7.56
C ASN A 43 13.36 8.17 6.78
N GLN A 44 13.43 6.99 7.40
CA GLN A 44 13.73 5.74 6.67
C GLN A 44 12.47 5.07 6.11
N PRO A 45 11.42 4.78 6.91
CA PRO A 45 10.24 4.04 6.44
C PRO A 45 9.45 4.74 5.34
N GLU A 46 9.32 6.07 5.38
CA GLU A 46 8.55 6.87 4.43
C GLU A 46 9.25 6.93 3.06
N ARG A 47 10.58 7.02 3.05
CA ARG A 47 11.37 6.91 1.82
C ARG A 47 11.32 5.52 1.23
N LEU A 48 11.35 4.47 2.07
CA LEU A 48 11.13 3.09 1.62
C LEU A 48 9.72 2.91 1.03
N LEU A 49 8.69 3.52 1.63
CA LEU A 49 7.31 3.48 1.12
C LEU A 49 7.17 4.20 -0.22
N ALA A 50 7.77 5.38 -0.36
CA ALA A 50 7.83 6.10 -1.64
C ALA A 50 8.56 5.27 -2.72
N TYR A 51 9.68 4.63 -2.36
CA TYR A 51 10.43 3.73 -3.24
C TYR A 51 9.63 2.48 -3.63
N ALA A 52 8.90 1.87 -2.69
CA ALA A 52 8.05 0.71 -2.94
C ALA A 52 6.92 1.05 -3.93
N ARG A 53 6.26 2.20 -3.74
CA ARG A 53 5.23 2.73 -4.66
C ARG A 53 5.79 3.05 -6.04
N GLN A 54 6.94 3.70 -6.13
CA GLN A 54 7.60 3.96 -7.41
C GLN A 54 8.01 2.65 -8.10
N THR A 55 8.46 1.66 -7.34
CA THR A 55 8.78 0.32 -7.85
C THR A 55 7.53 -0.39 -8.35
N GLN A 56 6.41 -0.33 -7.63
CA GLN A 56 5.12 -0.88 -8.06
C GLN A 56 4.66 -0.23 -9.38
N ALA A 57 4.66 1.09 -9.45
CA ALA A 57 4.23 1.83 -10.63
C ALA A 57 5.10 1.56 -11.87
N ASN A 58 6.42 1.42 -11.69
CA ASN A 58 7.36 1.28 -12.80
C ASN A 58 7.67 -0.18 -13.18
N LYS A 59 7.47 -1.15 -12.27
CA LYS A 59 7.94 -2.53 -12.43
C LYS A 59 6.94 -3.60 -12.00
N GLY A 60 5.77 -3.23 -11.46
CA GLY A 60 4.74 -4.16 -10.99
C GLY A 60 4.87 -4.56 -9.52
N CYS A 61 3.80 -5.18 -9.01
CA CYS A 61 3.68 -5.58 -7.61
C CYS A 61 4.72 -6.63 -7.17
N ASP A 62 5.13 -7.55 -8.05
CA ASP A 62 6.12 -8.59 -7.74
C ASP A 62 7.47 -8.01 -7.31
N LYS A 63 7.88 -6.86 -7.87
CA LYS A 63 9.11 -6.15 -7.48
C LYS A 63 8.94 -5.29 -6.23
N ALA A 64 7.72 -4.85 -5.92
CA ALA A 64 7.44 -3.97 -4.78
C ALA A 64 7.23 -4.73 -3.46
N ILE A 65 6.63 -5.93 -3.51
CA ILE A 65 6.28 -6.77 -2.35
C ILE A 65 7.43 -6.94 -1.33
N PRO A 66 8.71 -7.21 -1.71
CA PRO A 66 9.79 -7.35 -0.74
C PRO A 66 9.98 -6.10 0.14
N THR A 67 9.85 -4.90 -0.45
CA THR A 67 9.97 -3.64 0.30
C THR A 67 8.73 -3.40 1.15
N TYR A 68 7.54 -3.66 0.60
CA TYR A 68 6.29 -3.53 1.37
C TYR A 68 6.25 -4.46 2.59
N ARG A 69 6.77 -5.69 2.50
CA ARG A 69 6.89 -6.61 3.66
C ARG A 69 7.74 -6.03 4.79
N VAL A 70 8.84 -5.34 4.46
CA VAL A 70 9.68 -4.67 5.47
C VAL A 70 8.91 -3.55 6.16
N ILE A 71 8.23 -2.69 5.39
CA ILE A 71 7.56 -1.50 5.94
C ILE A 71 6.29 -1.87 6.72
N ALA A 72 5.51 -2.84 6.23
CA ALA A 72 4.32 -3.34 6.92
C ALA A 72 4.66 -3.94 8.29
N GLY A 73 5.89 -4.46 8.46
CA GLY A 73 6.42 -4.96 9.73
C GLY A 73 6.75 -3.86 10.77
N PHE A 74 6.81 -2.58 10.40
CA PHE A 74 7.09 -1.50 11.36
C PHE A 74 5.91 -1.19 12.31
N GLY A 75 4.71 -1.67 12.00
CA GLY A 75 3.56 -1.61 12.89
C GLY A 75 2.67 -0.38 12.72
N GLU A 76 2.24 0.23 13.83
CA GLU A 76 1.40 1.44 13.83
C GLU A 76 2.06 2.59 13.05
N GLY A 77 1.24 3.32 12.29
CA GLY A 77 1.66 4.36 11.35
C GLY A 77 1.98 3.84 9.94
N PHE A 78 2.06 2.52 9.76
CA PHE A 78 2.37 1.86 8.49
C PHE A 78 1.22 1.01 7.92
N GLU A 79 -0.01 1.28 8.33
CA GLU A 79 -1.26 0.67 7.84
C GLU A 79 -1.42 0.84 6.33
N VAL A 80 -0.86 1.92 5.78
CA VAL A 80 -0.79 2.19 4.34
C VAL A 80 0.09 1.18 3.61
N ALA A 81 1.23 0.80 4.19
CA ALA A 81 2.11 -0.23 3.65
C ALA A 81 1.52 -1.64 3.81
N GLN A 82 0.81 -1.90 4.92
CA GLN A 82 0.04 -3.13 5.12
C GLN A 82 -1.06 -3.28 4.05
N TYR A 83 -1.80 -2.20 3.76
CA TYR A 83 -2.78 -2.19 2.67
C TYR A 83 -2.14 -2.41 1.29
N GLU A 84 -1.06 -1.70 0.97
CA GLU A 84 -0.40 -1.80 -0.34
C GLU A 84 0.27 -3.18 -0.55
N LEU A 85 0.82 -3.78 0.51
CA LEU A 85 1.27 -5.17 0.52
C LEU A 85 0.12 -6.13 0.23
N GLY A 86 -0.97 -6.03 0.99
CA GLY A 86 -2.14 -6.90 0.86
C GLY A 86 -2.76 -6.82 -0.54
N ALA A 87 -2.92 -5.62 -1.08
CA ALA A 87 -3.42 -5.38 -2.43
C ALA A 87 -2.49 -5.99 -3.49
N CYS A 88 -1.17 -5.81 -3.39
CA CYS A 88 -0.21 -6.36 -4.35
C CYS A 88 -0.14 -7.90 -4.31
N LEU A 89 -0.23 -8.51 -3.12
CA LEU A 89 -0.24 -9.96 -2.99
C LEU A 89 -1.47 -10.57 -3.68
N LEU A 90 -2.66 -9.99 -3.50
CA LEU A 90 -3.87 -10.41 -4.20
C LEU A 90 -3.83 -10.14 -5.72
N GLU A 91 -3.09 -9.12 -6.17
CA GLU A 91 -2.92 -8.84 -7.60
C GLU A 91 -2.08 -9.92 -8.31
N ILE A 92 -0.99 -10.38 -7.69
CA ILE A 92 -0.10 -11.40 -8.29
C ILE A 92 -0.50 -12.84 -7.97
N ALA A 93 -1.37 -13.08 -6.98
CA ALA A 93 -1.77 -14.43 -6.60
C ALA A 93 -2.34 -15.27 -7.76
N PRO A 94 -3.23 -14.77 -8.65
CA PRO A 94 -3.85 -15.59 -9.69
C PRO A 94 -2.90 -16.13 -10.76
N THR A 95 -1.73 -15.54 -10.95
CA THR A 95 -0.72 -15.97 -11.93
C THR A 95 0.44 -16.76 -11.29
N SER A 96 0.43 -16.92 -9.97
CA SER A 96 1.51 -17.54 -9.21
C SER A 96 1.26 -19.02 -8.93
N LYS A 97 2.33 -19.82 -8.98
CA LYS A 97 2.33 -21.22 -8.48
C LYS A 97 2.04 -21.32 -6.97
N GLN A 98 2.13 -20.20 -6.24
CA GLN A 98 1.85 -20.09 -4.81
C GLN A 98 0.56 -19.30 -4.53
N ALA A 99 -0.41 -19.33 -5.46
CA ALA A 99 -1.64 -18.55 -5.41
C ALA A 99 -2.31 -18.54 -4.02
N ALA A 100 -2.59 -19.71 -3.44
CA ALA A 100 -3.27 -19.82 -2.15
C ALA A 100 -2.49 -19.15 -0.99
N LEU A 101 -1.16 -19.29 -0.95
CA LEU A 101 -0.31 -18.67 0.08
C LEU A 101 -0.32 -17.14 -0.06
N LEU A 102 -0.21 -16.63 -1.29
CA LEU A 102 -0.24 -15.20 -1.56
C LEU A 102 -1.65 -14.60 -1.31
N THR A 103 -2.72 -15.35 -1.59
CA THR A 103 -4.08 -14.98 -1.18
C THR A 103 -4.19 -14.84 0.34
N GLN A 104 -3.74 -15.86 1.09
CA GLN A 104 -3.82 -15.87 2.55
C GLN A 104 -3.02 -14.72 3.17
N GLU A 105 -1.77 -14.51 2.71
CA GLU A 105 -0.94 -13.39 3.15
C GLU A 105 -1.56 -12.03 2.77
N GLY A 106 -2.15 -11.93 1.56
CA GLY A 106 -2.82 -10.73 1.08
C GLY A 106 -4.02 -10.33 1.94
N LEU A 107 -4.89 -11.31 2.25
CA LEU A 107 -6.03 -11.11 3.15
C LEU A 107 -5.60 -10.81 4.58
N PHE A 108 -4.53 -11.43 5.08
CA PHE A 108 -3.96 -11.13 6.40
C PHE A 108 -3.56 -9.64 6.51
N TRP A 109 -2.77 -9.13 5.56
CA TRP A 109 -2.33 -7.73 5.60
C TRP A 109 -3.45 -6.73 5.33
N LEU A 110 -4.42 -7.06 4.48
CA LEU A 110 -5.63 -6.24 4.33
C LEU A 110 -6.44 -6.18 5.62
N ARG A 111 -6.67 -7.30 6.31
CA ARG A 111 -7.38 -7.32 7.61
C ARG A 111 -6.63 -6.49 8.66
N ARG A 112 -5.29 -6.61 8.74
CA ARG A 112 -4.47 -5.80 9.66
C ARG A 112 -4.64 -4.30 9.41
N ALA A 113 -4.54 -3.87 8.16
CA ALA A 113 -4.76 -2.48 7.79
C ALA A 113 -6.20 -2.01 8.07
N ALA A 114 -7.21 -2.85 7.78
CA ALA A 114 -8.62 -2.51 7.94
C ALA A 114 -9.03 -2.37 9.41
N TRP A 115 -8.55 -3.27 10.28
CA TRP A 115 -8.67 -3.15 11.74
C TRP A 115 -7.98 -1.90 12.29
N ALA A 116 -6.85 -1.50 11.70
CA ALA A 116 -6.15 -0.27 12.06
C ALA A 116 -6.72 1.01 11.39
N GLY A 117 -8.02 1.01 11.04
CA GLY A 117 -8.73 2.19 10.52
C GLY A 117 -8.53 2.52 9.03
N ASN A 118 -7.72 1.75 8.27
CA ASN A 118 -7.43 2.07 6.87
C ASN A 118 -8.66 1.88 5.97
N ALA A 119 -9.30 2.99 5.62
CA ALA A 119 -10.50 3.02 4.79
C ALA A 119 -10.34 2.28 3.45
N ARG A 120 -9.16 2.37 2.79
CA ARG A 120 -8.92 1.65 1.53
C ARG A 120 -8.87 0.14 1.72
N ALA A 121 -8.38 -0.34 2.86
CA ALA A 121 -8.35 -1.76 3.21
C ALA A 121 -9.76 -2.28 3.56
N GLN A 122 -10.54 -1.54 4.35
CA GLN A 122 -11.93 -1.87 4.68
C GLN A 122 -12.78 -2.01 3.40
N TRP A 123 -12.70 -1.02 2.50
CA TRP A 123 -13.32 -1.09 1.18
C TRP A 123 -12.84 -2.28 0.35
N ARG A 124 -11.54 -2.59 0.35
CA ARG A 124 -10.98 -3.71 -0.42
C ARG A 124 -11.45 -5.06 0.12
N LEU A 125 -11.59 -5.24 1.43
CA LEU A 125 -12.14 -6.46 2.03
C LEU A 125 -13.62 -6.62 1.68
N ALA A 126 -14.41 -5.55 1.81
CA ALA A 126 -15.81 -5.53 1.37
C ALA A 126 -15.98 -5.94 -0.11
N MET A 127 -15.00 -5.60 -0.95
CA MET A 127 -14.96 -6.04 -2.34
C MET A 127 -14.57 -7.51 -2.50
N VAL A 128 -13.38 -7.91 -2.04
CA VAL A 128 -12.82 -9.24 -2.38
C VAL A 128 -13.53 -10.39 -1.68
N LEU A 129 -14.07 -10.18 -0.48
CA LEU A 129 -14.80 -11.22 0.27
C LEU A 129 -16.28 -11.33 -0.14
N SER A 130 -16.80 -10.43 -0.96
CA SER A 130 -18.26 -10.37 -1.23
C SER A 130 -18.82 -11.54 -2.04
N GLY A 131 -18.00 -12.24 -2.81
CA GLY A 131 -18.46 -13.19 -3.83
C GLY A 131 -19.15 -12.55 -5.05
N ALA A 132 -19.23 -11.21 -5.11
CA ALA A 132 -19.91 -10.53 -6.20
C ALA A 132 -19.15 -10.70 -7.54
N PRO A 133 -19.80 -11.15 -8.63
CA PRO A 133 -19.13 -11.48 -9.90
C PRO A 133 -18.53 -10.28 -10.64
N ALA A 134 -18.81 -9.06 -10.18
CA ALA A 134 -18.24 -7.82 -10.69
C ALA A 134 -17.21 -7.19 -9.72
N SER A 135 -16.68 -7.96 -8.76
CA SER A 135 -15.62 -7.52 -7.86
C SER A 135 -14.24 -7.71 -8.54
N PRO A 136 -13.59 -6.64 -9.03
CA PRO A 136 -12.24 -6.77 -9.55
C PRO A 136 -11.32 -7.25 -8.41
N HIS A 137 -10.42 -8.19 -8.74
CA HIS A 137 -9.47 -8.81 -7.81
C HIS A 137 -10.06 -9.76 -6.73
N ALA A 138 -11.30 -10.25 -6.88
CA ALA A 138 -11.79 -11.39 -6.07
C ALA A 138 -11.29 -12.77 -6.57
N GLY A 139 -10.47 -12.81 -7.63
CA GLY A 139 -9.96 -14.07 -8.20
C GLY A 139 -9.13 -14.86 -7.19
N ASN A 140 -9.56 -16.11 -6.92
CA ASN A 140 -8.98 -17.02 -5.92
C ASN A 140 -9.10 -16.56 -4.46
N VAL A 141 -10.07 -15.70 -4.13
CA VAL A 141 -10.49 -15.39 -2.75
C VAL A 141 -11.81 -16.11 -2.48
N ASP A 142 -11.85 -16.93 -1.42
CA ASP A 142 -13.11 -17.54 -0.96
C ASP A 142 -14.06 -16.46 -0.42
N ALA A 143 -15.32 -16.52 -0.83
CA ALA A 143 -16.32 -15.53 -0.43
C ALA A 143 -16.72 -15.71 1.03
N VAL A 144 -16.68 -14.62 1.79
CA VAL A 144 -17.16 -14.50 3.17
C VAL A 144 -18.11 -13.30 3.23
N PRO A 145 -19.34 -13.42 2.67
CA PRO A 145 -20.19 -12.26 2.40
C PRO A 145 -20.66 -11.54 3.68
N THR A 146 -20.78 -12.24 4.81
CA THR A 146 -21.08 -11.61 6.12
C THR A 146 -19.95 -10.66 6.55
N GLU A 147 -18.70 -11.12 6.52
CA GLU A 147 -17.52 -10.28 6.80
C GLU A 147 -17.41 -9.13 5.79
N ALA A 148 -17.70 -9.39 4.51
CA ALA A 148 -17.71 -8.36 3.47
C ALA A 148 -18.74 -7.25 3.74
N MET A 149 -19.93 -7.60 4.21
CA MET A 149 -20.95 -6.63 4.61
C MET A 149 -20.53 -5.85 5.86
N GLY A 150 -19.94 -6.52 6.85
CA GLY A 150 -19.39 -5.85 8.04
C GLY A 150 -18.36 -4.78 7.67
N TRP A 151 -17.37 -5.13 6.83
CA TRP A 151 -16.39 -4.17 6.32
C TRP A 151 -17.00 -3.07 5.45
N ALA A 152 -18.09 -3.35 4.72
CA ALA A 152 -18.79 -2.34 3.93
C ALA A 152 -19.48 -1.29 4.82
N LEU A 153 -20.01 -1.70 5.97
CA LEU A 153 -20.62 -0.84 6.97
C LEU A 153 -19.57 -0.02 7.74
N VAL A 154 -18.49 -0.65 8.23
CA VAL A 154 -17.36 0.06 8.85
C VAL A 154 -16.77 1.11 7.90
N TYR A 155 -16.54 0.74 6.63
CA TYR A 155 -16.07 1.69 5.62
C TYR A 155 -17.05 2.84 5.37
N LYS A 156 -18.35 2.60 5.44
CA LYS A 156 -19.38 3.62 5.20
C LYS A 156 -19.24 4.77 6.20
N GLU A 157 -19.04 4.46 7.48
CA GLU A 157 -18.93 5.43 8.58
C GLU A 157 -17.49 5.93 8.84
N ASN A 158 -16.47 5.32 8.24
CA ASN A 158 -15.08 5.72 8.44
C ASN A 158 -14.83 7.19 8.04
N GLY A 159 -14.49 8.04 9.00
CA GLY A 159 -14.26 9.48 8.78
C GLY A 159 -13.17 9.80 7.74
N THR A 160 -12.15 8.95 7.60
CA THR A 160 -11.09 9.07 6.59
C THR A 160 -11.63 8.91 5.17
N ARG A 161 -12.69 8.11 4.97
CA ARG A 161 -13.38 8.01 3.67
C ARG A 161 -13.96 9.37 3.26
N ALA A 162 -14.67 10.04 4.16
CA ALA A 162 -15.27 11.33 3.90
C ALA A 162 -14.20 12.42 3.70
N LEU A 163 -13.19 12.46 4.57
CA LEU A 163 -12.10 13.44 4.53
C LEU A 163 -11.34 13.47 3.20
N TYR A 164 -11.09 12.30 2.60
CA TYR A 164 -10.39 12.17 1.31
C TYR A 164 -11.32 11.94 0.10
N GLY A 165 -12.64 12.09 0.27
CA GLY A 165 -13.61 11.93 -0.81
C GLY A 165 -13.62 10.54 -1.46
N LEU A 166 -13.31 9.48 -0.71
CA LEU A 166 -13.19 8.13 -1.26
C LEU A 166 -14.57 7.59 -1.68
N ALA A 167 -14.60 6.97 -2.87
CA ALA A 167 -15.82 6.43 -3.48
C ALA A 167 -16.53 5.41 -2.56
N PRO A 168 -17.88 5.31 -2.58
CA PRO A 168 -18.60 4.29 -1.83
C PRO A 168 -18.19 2.87 -2.25
N VAL A 169 -18.56 1.85 -1.45
CA VAL A 169 -18.58 0.47 -1.93
C VAL A 169 -19.47 0.41 -3.17
N PHE A 170 -19.04 -0.30 -4.22
CA PHE A 170 -19.77 -0.30 -5.50
C PHE A 170 -21.22 -0.77 -5.30
N PRO A 171 -22.23 -0.08 -5.87
CA PRO A 171 -23.64 -0.44 -5.71
C PRO A 171 -23.96 -1.90 -6.08
N LYS A 172 -23.26 -2.47 -7.06
CA LYS A 172 -23.40 -3.90 -7.45
C LYS A 172 -23.00 -4.86 -6.32
N VAL A 173 -21.97 -4.52 -5.55
CA VAL A 173 -21.52 -5.34 -4.41
C VAL A 173 -22.48 -5.21 -3.24
N LEU A 174 -22.90 -3.98 -2.90
CA LEU A 174 -23.92 -3.77 -1.87
C LEU A 174 -25.24 -4.46 -2.23
N ASN A 175 -25.66 -4.41 -3.50
CA ASN A 175 -26.86 -5.12 -3.96
C ASN A 175 -26.68 -6.63 -3.83
N HIS A 176 -25.55 -7.19 -4.28
CA HIS A 176 -25.25 -8.61 -4.14
C HIS A 176 -25.30 -9.07 -2.67
N LEU A 177 -24.60 -8.37 -1.77
CA LEU A 177 -24.62 -8.68 -0.33
C LEU A 177 -26.05 -8.59 0.25
N ASN A 178 -26.83 -7.59 -0.17
CA ASN A 178 -28.23 -7.46 0.27
C ASN A 178 -29.16 -8.55 -0.26
N THR A 179 -28.90 -9.13 -1.43
CA THR A 179 -29.67 -10.26 -1.97
C THR A 179 -29.20 -11.62 -1.46
N THR A 180 -27.91 -11.77 -1.17
CA THR A 180 -27.30 -13.05 -0.77
C THR A 180 -27.44 -13.33 0.72
N LEU A 181 -27.36 -12.30 1.58
CA LEU A 181 -27.39 -12.48 3.03
C LEU A 181 -28.83 -12.59 3.60
N SER A 182 -29.00 -13.56 4.50
CA SER A 182 -30.18 -13.67 5.36
C SER A 182 -30.31 -12.47 6.30
N GLN A 183 -31.48 -12.29 6.90
CA GLN A 183 -31.67 -11.24 7.90
C GLN A 183 -30.78 -11.42 9.14
N SER A 184 -30.50 -12.67 9.54
CA SER A 184 -29.58 -12.96 10.65
C SER A 184 -28.13 -12.58 10.32
N ALA A 185 -27.64 -12.92 9.13
CA ALA A 185 -26.28 -12.57 8.71
C ALA A 185 -26.11 -11.05 8.49
N LYS A 186 -27.18 -10.34 8.08
CA LYS A 186 -27.19 -8.87 8.06
C LYS A 186 -27.09 -8.28 9.47
N ALA A 187 -27.82 -8.82 10.43
CA ALA A 187 -27.73 -8.39 11.83
C ALA A 187 -26.33 -8.64 12.41
N GLU A 188 -25.73 -9.81 12.15
CA GLU A 188 -24.35 -10.12 12.53
C GLU A 188 -23.33 -9.12 11.93
N ALA A 189 -23.47 -8.80 10.64
CA ALA A 189 -22.64 -7.80 9.98
C ALA A 189 -22.84 -6.37 10.53
N THR A 190 -24.06 -6.02 10.96
CA THR A 190 -24.35 -4.77 11.67
C THR A 190 -23.68 -4.76 13.04
N THR A 191 -23.84 -5.80 13.86
CA THR A 191 -23.18 -5.90 15.17
C THR A 191 -21.66 -5.80 15.05
N PHE A 192 -21.03 -6.47 14.07
CA PHE A 192 -19.61 -6.32 13.78
C PHE A 192 -19.19 -4.86 13.52
N ALA A 193 -20.04 -4.09 12.82
CA ALA A 193 -19.74 -2.71 12.47
C ALA A 193 -20.02 -1.72 13.61
N ASP A 194 -21.05 -1.98 14.41
CA ASP A 194 -21.41 -1.18 15.59
C ASP A 194 -20.38 -1.38 16.73
N ASP A 195 -19.88 -2.61 16.90
CA ASP A 195 -18.84 -2.97 17.88
C ASP A 195 -17.41 -2.70 17.37
N PHE A 196 -17.24 -2.12 16.17
CA PHE A 196 -15.91 -1.92 15.58
C PHE A 196 -15.07 -0.90 16.35
N VAL A 197 -13.91 -1.36 16.85
CA VAL A 197 -12.87 -0.52 17.46
C VAL A 197 -11.57 -0.71 16.71
N GLU A 198 -10.82 0.37 16.48
CA GLU A 198 -9.54 0.28 15.80
C GLU A 198 -8.50 -0.50 16.60
N VAL A 199 -7.90 -1.52 15.98
CA VAL A 199 -6.82 -2.33 16.56
C VAL A 199 -5.58 -2.22 15.68
N LYS A 200 -4.57 -1.52 16.19
CA LYS A 200 -3.31 -1.27 15.49
C LYS A 200 -2.23 -2.30 15.85
N MET A 201 -1.21 -2.39 15.00
CA MET A 201 0.00 -3.14 15.31
C MET A 201 0.84 -2.38 16.33
N ALA A 202 1.47 -3.06 17.29
CA ALA A 202 2.48 -2.42 18.14
C ALA A 202 3.61 -1.81 17.30
N ILE A 203 4.05 -0.61 17.65
CA ILE A 203 5.17 0.09 17.00
C ILE A 203 6.44 -0.77 17.12
N TYR A 204 7.11 -1.01 16.00
CA TYR A 204 8.38 -1.71 15.99
C TYR A 204 9.45 -0.89 16.72
N THR A 205 9.90 -1.42 17.86
CA THR A 205 11.09 -0.92 18.56
C THR A 205 12.29 -1.77 18.14
N PRO A 206 13.28 -1.22 17.42
CA PRO A 206 14.50 -1.97 17.12
C PRO A 206 15.24 -2.32 18.42
N PRO A 207 15.90 -3.49 18.50
CA PRO A 207 16.73 -3.81 19.65
C PRO A 207 17.82 -2.75 19.82
N ALA A 208 18.08 -2.36 21.07
CA ALA A 208 19.14 -1.40 21.38
C ALA A 208 20.47 -1.89 20.78
N ARG A 209 21.21 -1.01 20.11
CA ARG A 209 22.56 -1.31 19.58
C ARG A 209 23.58 -1.37 20.72
N GLY A 210 23.48 -2.41 21.55
CA GLY A 210 24.34 -2.66 22.70
C GLY A 210 25.53 -3.53 22.36
N GLN A 211 26.67 -2.89 22.09
CA GLN A 211 28.07 -3.25 22.45
C GLN A 211 28.65 -4.66 22.18
N ASN A 212 27.87 -5.71 21.90
CA ASN A 212 28.36 -7.06 21.63
C ASN A 212 28.31 -7.38 20.12
N ALA A 213 28.99 -6.55 19.33
CA ALA A 213 29.45 -6.97 18.01
C ALA A 213 30.67 -7.92 18.18
N GLU A 214 30.43 -9.04 18.85
CA GLU A 214 31.40 -10.13 18.93
C GLU A 214 31.66 -10.61 17.51
N LYS A 215 32.86 -10.30 17.00
CA LYS A 215 33.21 -10.53 15.60
C LYS A 215 32.99 -12.02 15.31
N PRO A 216 32.32 -12.41 14.20
CA PRO A 216 32.19 -13.81 13.84
C PRO A 216 33.59 -14.42 13.81
N GLY A 217 33.84 -15.38 14.71
CA GLY A 217 35.15 -16.00 14.85
C GLY A 217 35.56 -16.56 13.49
N LYS A 218 36.74 -16.15 12.98
CA LYS A 218 37.30 -16.74 11.77
C LYS A 218 37.31 -18.26 11.97
N PRO A 219 36.76 -19.07 11.03
CA PRO A 219 36.90 -20.51 11.11
C PRO A 219 38.39 -20.85 11.15
N GLN A 220 38.85 -21.47 12.22
CA GLN A 220 40.19 -22.05 12.26
C GLN A 220 40.17 -23.25 11.32
N GLY A 221 40.63 -23.06 10.08
CA GLY A 221 40.85 -24.14 9.14
C GLY A 221 41.93 -25.07 9.67
N GLN A 222 41.53 -26.15 10.32
CA GLN A 222 42.44 -27.25 10.65
C GLN A 222 42.81 -27.98 9.36
N GLY A 223 43.94 -27.60 8.77
CA GLY A 223 44.55 -28.34 7.68
C GLY A 223 45.10 -29.67 8.18
N GLN A 224 44.35 -30.75 8.02
CA GLN A 224 44.89 -32.11 8.12
C GLN A 224 45.56 -32.49 6.80
N HIS A 225 46.88 -32.29 6.72
CA HIS A 225 47.71 -32.91 5.69
C HIS A 225 47.82 -34.41 5.96
N GLY A 226 46.97 -35.20 5.29
CA GLY A 226 47.08 -36.66 5.26
C GLY A 226 48.29 -37.11 4.46
N ALA A 227 49.42 -37.35 5.14
CA ALA A 227 50.58 -38.00 4.54
C ALA A 227 50.36 -39.53 4.46
N GLY A 228 49.82 -40.00 3.33
CA GLY A 228 49.70 -41.42 3.02
C GLY A 228 50.88 -41.90 2.17
N ARG A 229 51.85 -42.59 2.78
CA ARG A 229 52.76 -43.47 2.03
C ARG A 229 52.06 -44.81 1.81
N HIS A 230 52.09 -45.34 0.59
CA HIS A 230 52.46 -46.72 0.26
C HIS A 230 52.65 -46.86 -1.25
#